data_AF-A0A1J1LV06-F1
#
_entry.id   AF-A0A1J1LV06-F1
#
_cell.length_a   1.000
_cell.length_b   1.000
_cell.length_c   1.000
_cell.angle_alpha   90.00
_cell.angle_beta   90.00
_cell.angle_gamma   90.00
#
_symmetry.space_group_name_H-M   'P 1'
#
loop_
_entity.id
_entity.type
_entity.pdbx_description
1 polymer ?
#
loop_
_entity_poly.entity_id
_entity_poly.type
_entity_poly.pdbx_seq_one_letter_code
_entity_poly.pdbx_strand_id
1 'polypeptide(L)'
;MAQITIEVPDDLSTQLMQLGDQLPELLRQCLVQPPLPAQVYRYILNFLSSQPTPTQVAEFRPTPEMQSRLLTLLSRRQGGDLTPAEQQELDEYERIEHLMILLKAGNLPFLTGQSHP
;
A
#
# COMPACT_ATOMS: atom_id res chain seq x y z
N MET A 1 -4.26 -24.38 20.80
CA MET A 1 -5.14 -23.70 19.83
C MET A 1 -6.15 -22.90 20.62
N ALA A 2 -6.34 -21.62 20.30
CA ALA A 2 -7.37 -20.79 20.94
C ALA A 2 -8.62 -20.78 20.06
N GLN A 3 -9.79 -20.97 20.65
CA GLN A 3 -11.07 -20.92 19.94
C GLN A 3 -11.71 -19.55 20.19
N ILE A 4 -12.05 -18.85 19.12
CA ILE A 4 -12.70 -17.53 19.15
C ILE A 4 -14.06 -17.69 18.47
N THR A 5 -15.12 -17.27 19.14
CA THR A 5 -16.48 -17.22 18.58
C THR A 5 -16.80 -15.76 18.25
N ILE A 6 -17.23 -15.50 17.01
CA ILE A 6 -17.52 -14.15 16.52
C ILE A 6 -18.94 -14.16 15.99
N GLU A 7 -19.76 -13.20 16.42
CA GLU A 7 -21.08 -12.95 15.85
C GLU A 7 -20.90 -12.10 14.59
N VAL A 8 -21.42 -12.58 13.45
CA VAL A 8 -21.33 -11.92 12.15
C VAL A 8 -22.73 -11.84 11.52
N PRO A 9 -23.01 -10.83 10.67
CA PRO A 9 -24.27 -10.75 9.92
C PRO A 9 -24.50 -11.97 9.01
N ASP A 10 -25.76 -12.32 8.75
CA ASP A 10 -26.13 -13.50 7.92
C ASP A 10 -25.55 -13.48 6.50
N ASP A 11 -25.41 -12.30 5.90
CA ASP A 11 -24.77 -12.15 4.58
C ASP A 11 -23.28 -12.56 4.64
N LEU A 12 -22.59 -12.15 5.69
CA LEU A 12 -21.19 -12.48 5.95
C LEU A 12 -21.02 -13.95 6.32
N SER A 13 -21.93 -14.53 7.11
CA SER A 13 -21.86 -15.94 7.50
C SER A 13 -21.86 -16.85 6.26
N THR A 14 -22.71 -16.55 5.28
CA THR A 14 -22.80 -17.28 4.01
C THR A 14 -21.48 -17.21 3.24
N GLN A 15 -20.86 -16.03 3.15
CA GLN A 15 -19.56 -15.85 2.50
C GLN A 15 -18.46 -16.61 3.24
N LEU A 16 -18.40 -16.53 4.57
CA LEU A 16 -17.38 -17.21 5.39
C LEU A 16 -17.50 -18.74 5.32
N MET A 17 -18.72 -19.28 5.22
CA MET A 17 -18.93 -20.72 5.00
C MET A 17 -18.40 -21.19 3.64
N GLN A 18 -18.45 -20.36 2.60
CA GLN A 18 -17.86 -20.68 1.28
C GLN A 18 -16.33 -20.72 1.34
N LEU A 19 -15.71 -19.89 2.20
CA LEU A 19 -14.26 -19.89 2.41
C LEU A 19 -13.78 -21.16 3.12
N GLY A 20 -14.60 -21.75 4.00
CA GLY A 20 -14.32 -23.03 4.65
C GLY A 20 -12.92 -23.09 5.28
N ASP A 21 -12.10 -24.04 4.82
CA ASP A 21 -10.72 -24.26 5.31
C ASP A 21 -9.73 -23.13 4.96
N GLN A 22 -10.06 -22.23 4.03
CA GLN A 22 -9.22 -21.07 3.69
C GLN A 22 -9.43 -19.90 4.67
N LEU A 23 -10.50 -19.95 5.48
CA LEU A 23 -10.83 -18.87 6.41
C LEU A 23 -9.71 -18.54 7.41
N PRO A 24 -9.05 -19.51 8.06
CA PRO A 24 -7.98 -19.22 9.01
C PRO A 24 -6.80 -18.49 8.36
N GLU A 25 -6.47 -18.85 7.12
CA GLU A 25 -5.36 -18.25 6.39
C GLU A 25 -5.70 -16.82 5.94
N LEU A 26 -6.93 -16.59 5.48
CA LEU A 26 -7.40 -15.24 5.15
C LEU A 26 -7.47 -14.34 6.39
N LEU A 27 -7.91 -14.86 7.54
CA LEU A 27 -7.86 -14.12 8.80
C LEU A 27 -6.43 -13.76 9.19
N ARG A 28 -5.46 -14.67 9.01
CA ARG A 28 -4.03 -14.36 9.23
C ARG A 28 -3.55 -13.22 8.35
N GLN A 29 -3.94 -13.20 7.08
CA GLN A 29 -3.58 -12.14 6.15
C GLN A 29 -4.21 -10.79 6.54
N CYS A 30 -5.46 -10.79 7.03
CA CYS A 30 -6.12 -9.59 7.54
C CYS A 30 -5.52 -9.06 8.86
N LEU A 31 -4.96 -9.94 9.70
CA LEU A 31 -4.30 -9.54 10.95
C LEU A 31 -2.96 -8.84 10.69
N VAL A 32 -2.32 -9.10 9.55
CA VAL A 32 -1.18 -8.32 9.08
C VAL A 32 -1.73 -7.01 8.52
N GLN A 33 -1.79 -5.98 9.35
CA GLN A 33 -2.16 -4.65 8.89
C GLN A 33 -1.15 -4.21 7.83
N PRO A 34 -1.60 -3.88 6.61
CA PRO A 34 -0.70 -3.35 5.62
C PRO A 34 -0.14 -2.02 6.15
N PRO A 35 1.16 -1.78 5.95
CA PRO A 35 1.84 -0.58 6.45
C PRO A 35 1.22 0.71 5.90
N LEU A 36 0.56 0.64 4.74
CA LEU A 36 -0.17 1.75 4.14
C LEU A 36 -1.63 1.40 3.87
N PRO A 37 -2.53 2.40 3.90
CA PRO A 37 -3.90 2.24 3.44
C PRO A 37 -3.95 1.76 1.99
N ALA A 38 -4.86 0.85 1.66
CA ALA A 38 -5.04 0.32 0.30
C ALA A 38 -5.23 1.42 -0.77
N GLN A 39 -5.79 2.57 -0.38
CA GLN A 39 -5.99 3.72 -1.25
C GLN A 39 -4.66 4.29 -1.80
N VAL A 40 -3.58 4.23 -1.01
CA VAL A 40 -2.24 4.70 -1.43
C VAL A 40 -1.71 3.83 -2.56
N TYR A 41 -1.75 2.51 -2.38
CA TYR A 41 -1.34 1.57 -3.43
C TYR A 41 -2.21 1.73 -4.68
N ARG A 42 -3.53 1.89 -4.52
CA ARG A 42 -4.45 2.07 -5.64
C ARG A 42 -4.19 3.35 -6.42
N TYR A 43 -3.84 4.46 -5.75
CA TYR A 43 -3.46 5.72 -6.40
C TYR A 43 -2.24 5.53 -7.30
N ILE A 44 -1.20 4.87 -6.80
CA ILE A 44 0.04 4.61 -7.54
C ILE A 44 -0.22 3.64 -8.70
N LEU A 45 -0.94 2.54 -8.45
CA LEU A 45 -1.26 1.55 -9.49
C LEU A 45 -2.12 2.14 -10.61
N ASN A 46 -3.09 3.00 -10.28
CA ASN A 46 -3.89 3.70 -11.28
C ASN A 46 -3.04 4.66 -12.13
N PHE A 47 -2.08 5.34 -11.52
CA PHE A 47 -1.16 6.19 -12.25
C PHE A 47 -0.30 5.37 -13.23
N LEU A 48 0.27 4.26 -12.77
CA LEU A 48 1.11 3.38 -13.61
C LEU A 48 0.31 2.69 -14.72
N SER A 49 -0.91 2.21 -14.43
CA SER A 49 -1.76 1.55 -15.42
C SER A 49 -2.25 2.47 -16.53
N SER A 50 -2.26 3.79 -16.27
CA SER A 50 -2.57 4.82 -17.26
C SER A 50 -1.47 5.05 -18.30
N GLN A 51 -0.36 4.31 -18.24
CA GLN A 51 0.82 4.45 -19.12
C GLN A 51 1.28 5.91 -19.22
N PRO A 52 1.69 6.51 -18.08
CA PRO A 52 1.96 7.93 -18.02
C PRO A 52 3.20 8.28 -18.85
N THR A 53 3.17 9.45 -19.48
CA THR A 53 4.33 9.97 -20.22
C THR A 53 5.47 10.34 -19.26
N PRO A 54 6.73 10.41 -19.72
CA PRO A 54 7.85 10.84 -18.89
C PRO A 54 7.62 12.20 -18.21
N THR A 55 6.91 13.13 -18.87
CA THR A 55 6.53 14.43 -18.30
C THR A 55 5.53 14.26 -17.15
N GLN A 56 4.47 13.47 -17.34
CA GLN A 56 3.49 13.18 -16.27
C GLN A 56 4.13 12.46 -15.09
N VAL A 57 5.13 11.61 -15.35
CA VAL A 57 5.93 10.95 -14.32
C VAL A 57 6.77 11.96 -13.55
N ALA A 58 7.43 12.90 -14.23
CA ALA A 58 8.18 13.98 -13.58
C ALA A 58 7.28 14.84 -12.67
N GLU A 59 6.07 15.13 -13.14
CA GLU A 59 5.05 15.90 -12.43
C GLU A 59 4.29 15.11 -11.36
N PHE A 60 4.47 13.79 -11.27
CA PHE A 60 3.81 12.97 -10.27
C PHE A 60 4.14 13.47 -8.85
N ARG A 61 3.07 13.70 -8.07
CA ARG A 61 3.11 14.12 -6.67
C ARG A 61 2.13 13.29 -5.84
N PRO A 62 2.45 12.98 -4.58
CA PRO A 62 1.48 12.41 -3.65
C PRO A 62 0.28 13.34 -3.46
N THR A 63 -0.88 12.79 -3.10
CA THR A 63 -2.05 13.62 -2.77
C THR A 63 -1.80 14.48 -1.52
N PRO A 64 -2.57 15.57 -1.32
CA PRO A 64 -2.42 16.41 -0.12
C PRO A 64 -2.58 15.63 1.19
N GLU A 65 -3.47 14.64 1.21
CA GLU A 65 -3.68 13.77 2.37
C GLU A 65 -2.45 12.91 2.65
N MET A 66 -1.83 12.32 1.62
CA MET A 66 -0.59 11.56 1.76
C MET A 66 0.56 12.45 2.25
N GLN A 67 0.68 13.67 1.73
CA GLN A 67 1.69 14.63 2.18
C GLN A 67 1.48 15.01 3.65
N SER A 68 0.25 15.29 4.06
CA SER A 68 -0.08 15.61 5.46
C SER A 68 0.23 14.45 6.40
N ARG A 69 -0.07 13.22 6.00
CA ARG A 69 0.25 12.01 6.78
C ARG A 69 1.76 11.85 6.92
N LEU A 70 2.50 11.96 5.82
CA LEU A 70 3.97 11.89 5.81
C LEU A 70 4.60 12.93 6.74
N LEU A 71 4.15 14.19 6.68
CA LEU A 71 4.63 15.26 7.57
C LEU A 71 4.36 14.95 9.04
N THR A 72 3.21 14.36 9.34
CA THR A 72 2.85 13.94 10.72
C THR A 72 3.80 12.85 11.21
N LEU A 73 4.06 11.84 10.38
CA LEU A 73 4.98 10.74 10.69
C LEU A 73 6.41 11.24 10.91
N LEU A 74 6.90 12.14 10.05
CA LEU A 74 8.22 12.77 10.19
C LEU A 74 8.32 13.60 11.46
N SER A 75 7.27 14.33 11.83
CA SER A 75 7.23 15.11 13.06
C SER A 75 7.27 14.21 14.29
N ARG A 76 6.53 13.08 14.27
CA ARG A 76 6.57 12.07 15.34
C ARG A 76 7.92 11.37 15.45
N ARG A 77 8.56 11.07 14.31
CA ARG A 77 9.91 10.50 14.27
C ARG A 77 10.93 11.44 14.92
N GLN A 78 10.83 12.74 14.65
CA GLN A 78 11.68 13.75 15.31
C GLN A 78 11.41 13.87 16.82
N GLY A 79 10.16 13.70 17.24
CA GLY A 79 9.77 13.69 18.65
C GLY A 79 10.15 12.42 19.42
N GLY A 80 10.50 11.32 18.72
CA GLY A 80 10.83 10.04 19.34
C GLY A 80 9.61 9.17 19.71
N ASP A 81 8.40 9.59 19.36
CA ASP A 81 7.12 8.94 19.70
C ASP A 81 6.58 8.06 18.56
N LEU A 82 7.47 7.53 17.71
CA LEU A 82 7.06 6.75 16.54
C LEU A 82 6.76 5.30 16.94
N THR A 83 5.53 4.86 16.70
CA THR A 83 5.17 3.45 16.96
C THR A 83 5.78 2.52 15.91
N PRO A 84 5.94 1.21 16.21
CA PRO A 84 6.44 0.25 15.22
C PRO A 84 5.61 0.20 13.94
N ALA A 85 4.28 0.36 14.04
CA ALA A 85 3.39 0.41 12.88
C ALA A 85 3.64 1.67 12.03
N GLU A 86 3.85 2.83 12.67
CA GLU A 86 4.17 4.08 11.96
C GLU A 86 5.57 4.07 11.34
N GLN A 87 6.52 3.35 11.93
CA GLN A 87 7.83 3.11 11.32
C GLN A 87 7.67 2.30 10.03
N GLN A 88 6.89 1.20 10.05
CA GLN A 88 6.60 0.44 8.85
C GLN A 88 5.86 1.27 7.79
N GLU A 89 4.94 2.15 8.20
CA GLU A 89 4.26 3.10 7.31
C GLU A 89 5.27 4.05 6.63
N LEU A 90 6.22 4.62 7.38
CA LEU A 90 7.30 5.46 6.87
C LEU A 90 8.22 4.71 5.90
N ASP A 91 8.65 3.50 6.26
CA ASP A 91 9.53 2.68 5.43
C ASP A 91 8.89 2.38 4.05
N GLU A 92 7.58 2.17 4.01
CA GLU A 92 6.87 1.94 2.75
C GLU A 92 6.63 3.22 1.95
N TYR A 93 6.42 4.37 2.60
CA TYR A 93 6.47 5.66 1.90
C TYR A 93 7.85 5.90 1.25
N GLU A 94 8.96 5.60 1.95
CA GLU A 94 10.32 5.70 1.41
C GLU A 94 10.51 4.77 0.21
N ARG A 95 10.00 3.53 0.28
CA ARG A 95 10.05 2.58 -0.84
C ARG A 95 9.30 3.08 -2.07
N ILE A 96 8.11 3.66 -1.88
CA ILE A 96 7.32 4.27 -2.95
C ILE A 96 8.06 5.47 -3.54
N GLU A 97 8.67 6.30 -2.71
CA GLU A 97 9.48 7.44 -3.17
C GLU A 97 10.63 6.98 -4.06
N HIS A 98 11.41 5.99 -3.60
CA HIS A 98 12.50 5.42 -4.39
C HIS A 98 12.02 4.86 -5.72
N LEU A 99 10.87 4.16 -5.74
CA LEU A 99 10.25 3.72 -6.99
C LEU A 99 9.94 4.91 -7.91
N MET A 100 9.34 5.99 -7.38
CA MET A 100 9.03 7.19 -8.16
C MET A 100 10.29 7.90 -8.67
N ILE A 101 11.37 7.93 -7.89
CA ILE A 101 12.67 8.49 -8.34
C ILE A 101 13.21 7.68 -9.52
N LEU A 102 13.18 6.34 -9.44
CA LEU A 102 13.62 5.47 -10.54
C LEU A 102 12.77 5.69 -11.79
N LEU A 103 11.45 5.82 -11.64
CA LEU A 103 10.55 6.13 -12.74
C LEU A 103 10.89 7.49 -13.38
N LYS A 104 11.09 8.52 -12.56
CA LYS A 104 11.46 9.87 -13.00
C LYS A 104 12.82 9.92 -13.69
N ALA A 105 13.76 9.06 -13.30
CA ALA A 105 15.08 8.93 -13.92
C ALA A 105 15.05 8.27 -15.32
N GLY A 106 13.87 7.90 -15.83
CA GLY A 106 13.70 7.36 -17.18
C GLY A 106 13.66 5.83 -17.24
N ASN A 107 13.42 5.12 -16.12
CA ASN A 107 13.30 3.66 -16.12
C ASN A 107 11.89 3.12 -16.44
N LEU A 108 10.92 3.98 -16.80
CA LEU A 108 9.61 3.52 -17.29
C LEU A 108 9.65 2.42 -18.37
N PRO A 109 10.49 2.51 -19.43
CA PRO A 109 10.52 1.48 -20.48
C PRO A 109 10.87 0.07 -19.98
N PHE A 110 11.56 -0.06 -18.84
CA PHE A 110 11.87 -1.36 -18.22
C PHE A 110 10.68 -2.00 -17.50
N LEU A 111 9.63 -1.25 -17.19
CA LEU A 111 8.39 -1.76 -16.61
C LEU A 111 7.30 -2.00 -17.66
N THR A 112 7.33 -1.25 -18.75
CA THR A 112 6.39 -1.39 -19.87
C THR A 112 6.95 -2.29 -20.97
N GLY A 113 7.39 -3.51 -20.62
CA GLY A 113 7.54 -4.65 -21.54
C GLY A 113 8.10 -4.42 -22.96
N GLN A 114 8.94 -3.41 -23.19
CA GLN A 114 9.65 -3.25 -24.46
C GLN A 114 10.90 -4.12 -24.37
N SER A 115 10.67 -5.44 -24.42
CA SER A 115 11.69 -6.39 -24.84
C SER A 115 12.12 -5.96 -26.24
N HIS A 116 13.26 -5.29 -26.35
CA HIS A 116 13.87 -5.03 -27.65
C HIS A 116 14.27 -6.38 -28.27
N PRO A 117 13.96 -6.63 -29.55
CA PRO A 117 14.38 -7.84 -30.25
C PRO A 117 15.89 -7.93 -30.45
#